data_AF-A0A1H7UDX7-F1
#
_entry.id   AF-A0A1H7UDX7-F1
#
_cell.length_a   1.000
_cell.length_b   1.000
_cell.length_c   1.000
_cell.angle_alpha   90.00
_cell.angle_beta   90.00
_cell.angle_gamma   90.00
#
_symmetry.space_group_name_H-M   'P 1'
#
loop_
_entity.id
_entity.type
_entity.pdbx_description
1 polymer ?
#
loop_
_entity_poly.entity_id
_entity_poly.type
_entity_poly.pdbx_seq_one_letter_code
_entity_poly.pdbx_strand_id
1 'polypeptide(L)'
;MNNKPKINGLIIASFIINPIIAVLGTSDPALGSFGYTLMIGLLSIWGLGIIGLIVFLSTGKKAGVIMMMISFVLFVPIGLIGIFGAKKVLEDINKKEAGIE
;
A
#
# COMPACT_ATOMS: atom_id res chain seq x y z
N MET A 1 -11.14 -13.31 22.15
CA MET A 1 -10.08 -13.62 21.16
C MET A 1 -10.02 -12.53 20.13
N ASN A 2 -8.87 -11.86 20.00
CA ASN A 2 -8.68 -10.69 19.14
C ASN A 2 -8.40 -11.14 17.68
N ASN A 3 -9.39 -11.71 17.00
CA ASN A 3 -9.25 -12.18 15.61
C ASN A 3 -9.21 -11.00 14.63
N LYS A 4 -8.13 -10.23 14.62
CA LYS A 4 -7.93 -9.20 13.58
C LYS A 4 -7.78 -9.89 12.22
N PRO A 5 -8.42 -9.38 11.15
CA PRO A 5 -8.19 -9.91 9.80
C PRO A 5 -6.70 -9.85 9.46
N LYS A 6 -6.19 -10.92 8.86
CA LYS A 6 -4.77 -11.04 8.51
C LYS A 6 -4.45 -10.15 7.32
N ILE A 7 -3.22 -9.65 7.28
CA ILE A 7 -2.77 -8.89 6.12
C ILE A 7 -2.60 -9.80 4.89
N ASN A 8 -3.00 -9.31 3.72
CA ASN A 8 -2.84 -10.04 2.48
C ASN A 8 -1.39 -9.95 1.96
N GLY A 9 -0.83 -11.08 1.52
CA GLY A 9 0.54 -11.13 0.98
C GLY A 9 0.78 -10.20 -0.21
N LEU A 10 -0.25 -9.88 -1.01
CA LEU A 10 -0.15 -8.93 -2.12
C LEU A 10 0.16 -7.49 -1.65
N ILE A 11 -0.31 -7.12 -0.45
CA ILE A 11 0.02 -5.82 0.15
C ILE A 11 1.52 -5.77 0.47
N ILE A 12 2.05 -6.84 1.05
CA ILE A 12 3.49 -6.95 1.35
C ILE A 12 4.31 -6.96 0.05
N ALA A 13 3.87 -7.70 -0.96
CA ALA A 13 4.52 -7.70 -2.27
C ALA A 13 4.59 -6.28 -2.87
N SER A 14 3.51 -5.49 -2.81
CA SER A 14 3.54 -4.11 -3.29
C SER A 14 4.43 -3.18 -2.44
N PHE A 15 4.49 -3.37 -1.13
CA PHE A 15 5.46 -2.62 -0.30
C PHE A 15 6.91 -2.97 -0.64
N ILE A 16 7.20 -4.17 -1.17
CA ILE A 16 8.56 -4.52 -1.57
C ILE A 16 8.86 -4.04 -2.99
N ILE A 17 7.95 -4.28 -3.93
CA ILE A 17 8.19 -4.03 -5.36
C ILE A 17 8.21 -2.52 -5.68
N ASN A 18 7.28 -1.73 -5.13
CA ASN A 18 7.18 -0.31 -5.45
C ASN A 18 8.47 0.50 -5.17
N PRO A 19 9.11 0.40 -3.99
CA PRO A 19 10.35 1.13 -3.74
C PRO A 19 11.52 0.63 -4.59
N ILE A 20 11.59 -0.67 -4.91
CA ILE A 20 12.61 -1.20 -5.82
C ILE A 20 12.49 -0.52 -7.19
N ILE A 21 11.28 -0.41 -7.71
CA ILE A 21 11.03 0.19 -9.02
C ILE A 21 11.26 1.69 -9.00
N ALA A 22 10.89 2.37 -7.92
CA ALA A 22 11.20 3.79 -7.75
C ALA A 22 12.71 4.03 -7.78
N VAL A 23 13.50 3.23 -7.05
CA VAL A 23 14.96 3.34 -7.00
C VAL A 23 15.59 3.04 -8.36
N LEU A 24 15.16 1.97 -9.03
CA LEU A 24 15.63 1.64 -10.38
C LEU A 24 15.30 2.76 -11.37
N GLY A 25 14.09 3.33 -11.28
CA GLY A 25 13.68 4.48 -12.07
C GLY A 25 14.62 5.66 -11.89
N THR A 26 14.95 6.03 -10.65
CA THR A 26 15.85 7.17 -10.35
C THR A 26 17.30 7.01 -10.86
N SER A 27 17.67 5.87 -11.42
CA SER A 27 19.01 5.70 -12.03
C SER A 27 19.09 6.17 -13.49
N ASP A 28 17.95 6.45 -14.13
CA ASP A 28 17.91 6.88 -15.53
C ASP A 28 18.27 8.38 -15.68
N PRO A 29 19.39 8.71 -16.36
CA PRO A 29 19.77 10.11 -16.60
C PRO A 29 18.74 10.90 -17.42
N ALA A 30 17.86 10.22 -18.17
CA ALA A 30 16.82 10.84 -18.98
C ALA A 30 15.67 11.45 -18.18
N LEU A 31 15.51 11.11 -16.89
CA LEU A 31 14.45 11.66 -16.04
C LEU A 31 14.58 13.17 -15.80
N GLY A 32 15.80 13.71 -15.86
CA GLY A 32 16.08 15.10 -15.51
C GLY A 32 15.62 15.49 -14.10
N SER A 33 15.74 16.77 -13.74
CA SER A 33 15.40 17.27 -12.40
C SER A 33 13.92 17.10 -12.04
N PHE A 34 13.03 17.22 -13.02
CA PHE A 34 11.58 17.04 -12.84
C PHE A 34 11.24 15.58 -12.48
N GLY A 35 11.80 14.60 -13.20
CA GLY A 35 11.58 13.19 -12.93
C GLY A 35 12.09 12.76 -11.55
N TYR A 36 13.27 13.25 -11.14
CA TYR A 36 13.79 13.03 -9.79
C TYR A 36 12.86 13.59 -8.70
N THR A 37 12.41 14.84 -8.86
CA THR A 37 11.52 15.50 -7.89
C THR A 37 10.19 14.75 -7.78
N LEU A 38 9.65 14.30 -8.92
CA LEU A 38 8.44 13.49 -8.96
C LEU A 38 8.63 12.16 -8.19
N MET A 39 9.73 11.44 -8.42
CA MET A 39 10.00 10.17 -7.71
C MET A 39 10.12 10.33 -6.19
N ILE A 40 10.81 11.38 -5.73
CA ILE A 40 10.91 11.68 -4.30
C ILE A 40 9.51 11.94 -3.71
N GLY A 41 8.66 12.67 -4.45
CA GLY A 41 7.27 12.89 -4.07
C GLY A 41 6.46 11.59 -3.97
N LEU A 42 6.56 10.70 -4.97
CA LEU A 42 5.86 9.42 -4.96
C LEU A 42 6.33 8.52 -3.80
N LEU A 43 7.63 8.49 -3.52
CA LEU A 43 8.20 7.75 -2.39
C LEU A 43 7.73 8.31 -1.03
N SER A 44 7.57 9.63 -0.93
CA SER A 44 7.04 10.27 0.28
C SER A 44 5.60 9.84 0.56
N ILE A 45 4.75 9.82 -0.48
CA ILE A 45 3.36 9.36 -0.35
C ILE A 45 3.29 7.84 -0.14
N TRP A 46 4.19 7.08 -0.75
CA TRP A 46 4.36 5.65 -0.46
C TRP A 46 4.65 5.40 1.03
N GLY A 47 5.45 6.27 1.66
CA GLY A 47 5.71 6.25 3.10
C GLY A 47 4.46 6.38 3.96
N LEU A 48 3.43 7.11 3.52
CA LEU A 48 2.12 7.14 4.19
C LEU A 48 1.45 5.77 4.20
N GLY A 49 1.73 4.94 3.20
CA GLY A 49 1.31 3.54 3.16
C GLY A 49 1.87 2.72 4.31
N ILE A 50 3.15 2.92 4.66
CA ILE A 50 3.77 2.27 5.83
C ILE A 50 3.04 2.67 7.12
N ILE A 51 2.70 3.96 7.26
CA ILE A 51 1.92 4.44 8.41
C ILE A 51 0.56 3.72 8.44
N GLY A 52 -0.13 3.62 7.30
CA GLY A 52 -1.38 2.85 7.16
C GLY A 52 -1.24 1.38 7.56
N LEU A 53 -0.14 0.74 7.16
CA LEU A 53 0.21 -0.63 7.54
C LEU A 53 0.36 -0.77 9.06
N ILE A 54 1.13 0.13 9.70
CA ILE A 54 1.33 0.13 11.15
C ILE A 54 0.01 0.33 11.88
N VAL A 55 -0.82 1.27 11.42
CA VAL A 55 -2.16 1.53 11.98
C VAL A 55 -3.04 0.28 11.85
N PHE A 56 -3.02 -0.40 10.70
CA PHE A 56 -3.79 -1.62 10.50
C PHE A 56 -3.32 -2.76 11.40
N LEU A 57 -2.01 -3.03 11.49
CA LEU A 57 -1.48 -4.08 12.37
C LEU A 57 -1.80 -3.80 13.86
N SER A 58 -1.72 -2.53 14.26
CA SER A 58 -1.96 -2.10 15.64
C SER A 58 -3.45 -2.14 16.00
N THR A 59 -4.34 -1.74 15.09
CA THR A 59 -5.76 -1.48 15.43
C THR A 59 -6.76 -2.42 14.74
N GLY A 60 -6.39 -3.06 13.64
CA GLY A 60 -7.30 -3.82 12.78
C GLY A 60 -8.34 -2.98 12.04
N LYS A 61 -8.24 -1.64 12.08
CA LYS A 61 -9.25 -0.72 11.52
C LYS A 61 -9.09 -0.54 10.01
N LYS A 62 -10.23 -0.40 9.32
CA LYS A 62 -10.31 -0.12 7.87
C LYS A 62 -9.52 1.12 7.44
N ALA A 63 -9.43 2.13 8.31
CA ALA A 63 -8.67 3.35 8.03
C ALA A 63 -7.21 3.07 7.62
N GLY A 64 -6.55 2.11 8.28
CA GLY A 64 -5.18 1.71 7.92
C GLY A 64 -5.11 1.09 6.52
N VAL A 65 -6.11 0.28 6.15
CA VAL A 65 -6.21 -0.34 4.82
C VAL A 65 -6.44 0.71 3.73
N ILE A 66 -7.30 1.70 3.98
CA ILE A 66 -7.55 2.79 3.04
C ILE A 66 -6.29 3.64 2.81
N MET A 67 -5.52 3.95 3.88
CA MET A 67 -4.23 4.64 3.73
C MET A 67 -3.24 3.85 2.88
N MET A 68 -3.16 2.52 3.07
CA MET A 68 -2.35 1.65 2.20
C MET A 68 -2.80 1.74 0.73
N MET A 69 -4.11 1.68 0.46
CA MET A 69 -4.63 1.80 -0.91
C MET A 69 -4.24 3.11 -1.58
N ILE A 70 -4.40 4.24 -0.89
CA ILE A 70 -4.03 5.57 -1.41
C ILE A 70 -2.56 5.60 -1.81
N SER A 71 -1.68 5.02 -0.98
CA SER A 71 -0.25 4.96 -1.26
C SER A 71 0.09 4.15 -2.52
N PHE A 72 -0.73 3.16 -2.87
CA PHE A 72 -0.51 2.29 -4.02
C PHE A 72 -1.01 2.86 -5.34
N VAL A 73 -2.02 3.75 -5.33
CA VAL A 73 -2.59 4.35 -6.56
C VAL A 73 -1.51 5.10 -7.37
N LEU A 74 -0.47 5.58 -6.73
CA LEU A 74 0.61 6.31 -7.36
C LEU A 74 1.59 5.46 -8.19
N PHE A 75 1.54 4.14 -8.03
CA PHE A 75 2.49 3.21 -8.66
C PHE A 75 1.86 2.36 -9.76
N VAL A 76 0.84 2.88 -10.46
CA VAL A 76 0.16 2.14 -11.55
C VAL A 76 1.15 1.82 -12.67
N PRO A 77 1.16 0.59 -13.21
CA PRO A 77 0.21 -0.51 -12.95
C PRO A 77 0.51 -1.37 -11.72
N ILE A 78 1.72 -1.30 -11.18
CA ILE A 78 2.25 -2.25 -10.19
C ILE A 78 1.58 -2.11 -8.81
N GLY A 79 1.21 -0.88 -8.45
CA GLY A 79 0.42 -0.59 -7.26
C GLY A 79 -0.96 -1.26 -7.24
N LEU A 80 -1.49 -1.68 -8.40
CA LEU A 80 -2.77 -2.41 -8.45
C LEU A 80 -2.69 -3.73 -7.67
N ILE A 81 -1.53 -4.37 -7.61
CA ILE A 81 -1.31 -5.61 -6.83
C ILE A 81 -1.69 -5.37 -5.36
N GLY A 82 -1.17 -4.29 -4.78
CA GLY A 82 -1.42 -3.88 -3.41
C GLY A 82 -2.86 -3.46 -3.19
N ILE A 83 -3.48 -2.80 -4.17
CA ILE A 83 -4.92 -2.44 -4.13
C ILE A 83 -5.79 -3.70 -4.10
N PHE A 84 -5.51 -4.71 -4.92
CA PHE A 84 -6.25 -5.98 -4.88
C PHE A 84 -6.04 -6.72 -3.56
N GLY A 85 -4.84 -6.68 -3.00
CA GLY A 85 -4.56 -7.19 -1.66
C GLY A 85 -5.38 -6.47 -0.58
N ALA A 86 -5.38 -5.14 -0.60
CA ALA A 86 -6.11 -4.30 0.34
C ALA A 86 -7.63 -4.47 0.22
N LYS A 87 -8.15 -4.64 -1.00
CA LYS A 87 -9.57 -4.92 -1.23
C LYS A 87 -10.03 -6.21 -0.54
N LYS A 88 -9.24 -7.29 -0.62
CA LYS A 88 -9.52 -8.56 0.08
C LYS A 88 -9.58 -8.36 1.60
N VAL A 89 -8.61 -7.63 2.16
CA VAL A 89 -8.60 -7.32 3.61
C VAL A 89 -9.83 -6.49 3.99
N LEU A 90 -10.23 -5.53 3.17
CA LEU A 90 -11.42 -4.72 3.43
C LEU A 90 -12.71 -5.54 3.38
N GLU A 91 -12.82 -6.48 2.44
CA GLU A 91 -13.92 -7.44 2.35
C GLU A 91 -13.99 -8.33 3.62
N ASP A 92 -12.85 -8.82 4.11
CA ASP A 92 -12.79 -9.61 5.34
C ASP A 92 -13.22 -8.80 6.57
N ILE A 93 -12.81 -7.53 6.68
CA ILE A 93 -13.28 -6.64 7.76
C ILE A 93 -14.80 -6.44 7.66
N ASN A 94 -15.32 -6.18 6.45
CA ASN A 94 -16.75 -5.96 6.24
C ASN A 94 -17.60 -7.20 6.59
N LYS A 95 -17.17 -8.39 6.16
CA LYS A 95 -17.85 -9.66 6.51
C LYS A 95 -17.91 -9.87 8.01
N LYS A 96 -16.79 -9.60 8.69
CA LYS A 96 -16.71 -9.71 10.15
C LYS A 96 -17.64 -8.73 10.87
N GLU A 97 -17.66 -7.47 10.45
CA GLU A 97 -18.56 -6.46 11.02
C GLU A 97 -20.04 -6.79 10.78
N ALA A 98 -20.36 -7.46 9.68
CA ALA A 98 -21.70 -7.93 9.37
C ALA A 98 -22.09 -9.25 10.08
N GLY A 99 -21.17 -9.90 10.80
CA GLY A 99 -21.41 -11.18 11.48
C GLY A 99 -21.54 -12.38 10.55
N ILE A 100 -21.00 -12.30 9.33
CA ILE A 100 -21.09 -13.34 8.28
C ILE A 100 -19.76 -14.15 8.24
N GLU A 101 -19.20 -14.50 9.40
CA GLU A 101 -17.92 -15.24 9.48
C GLU A 101 -17.96 -16.58 8.72
#